data_AF-A0A969JW49-F1
#
_entry.id   AF-A0A969JW49-F1
#
_cell.length_a   1.000
_cell.length_b   1.000
_cell.length_c   1.000
_cell.angle_alpha   90.00
_cell.angle_beta   90.00
_cell.angle_gamma   90.00
#
_symmetry.space_group_name_H-M   'P 1'
#
loop_
_entity.id
_entity.type
_entity.pdbx_description
1 polymer ?
#
loop_
_entity_poly.entity_id
_entity_poly.type
_entity_poly.pdbx_seq_one_letter_code
_entity_poly.pdbx_strand_id
1 'polypeptide(L)'
;MTAATTSAAVRSRFVNVIAWLTIVGSALILLPLALAAIAAPMIAPADAASVMNTIAIAAGISVVQIVMGVGLLQRRNWARLLLLVSLAAVVIWQAVDLLAPTDVAGLIPESLLDEPGVAQMLVTVHRLMLALSITLILGSGWAMYRFTRADIRKEFGA
;
A
#
# COMPACT_ATOMS: atom_id res chain seq x y z
N MET A 1 20.22 34.49 33.06
CA MET A 1 20.34 33.31 32.18
C MET A 1 19.21 32.35 32.53
N THR A 2 18.06 32.47 31.86
CA THR A 2 16.94 31.54 32.01
C THR A 2 17.20 30.33 31.12
N ALA A 3 17.41 29.17 31.73
CA ALA A 3 17.55 27.92 31.00
C ALA A 3 16.22 27.65 30.28
N ALA A 4 16.22 27.76 28.96
CA ALA A 4 15.10 27.33 28.14
C ALA A 4 15.01 25.81 28.29
N THR A 5 14.08 25.34 29.12
CA THR A 5 13.68 23.94 29.15
C THR A 5 13.03 23.65 27.80
N THR A 6 13.81 23.14 26.87
CA THR A 6 13.32 22.50 25.64
C THR A 6 12.53 21.28 26.07
N SER A 7 11.23 21.49 26.28
CA SER A 7 10.25 20.41 26.37
C SER A 7 10.43 19.59 25.10
N ALA A 8 11.05 18.42 25.23
CA ALA A 8 11.21 17.49 24.14
C ALA A 8 9.80 17.16 23.64
N ALA A 9 9.43 17.71 22.48
CA ALA A 9 8.09 17.56 21.94
C ALA A 9 7.75 16.07 21.92
N VAL A 10 6.70 15.69 22.65
CA VAL A 10 6.26 14.30 22.77
C VAL A 10 5.92 13.83 21.36
N ARG A 11 6.76 12.95 20.81
CA ARG A 11 6.59 12.42 19.45
C ARG A 11 5.32 11.58 19.38
N SER A 12 4.47 11.82 18.38
CA SER A 12 3.26 11.02 18.21
C SER A 12 3.59 9.57 17.88
N ARG A 13 3.08 8.65 18.70
CA ARG A 13 3.16 7.20 18.49
C ARG A 13 2.48 6.79 17.19
N PHE A 14 1.40 7.46 16.82
CA PHE A 14 0.65 7.19 15.59
C PHE A 14 1.54 7.33 14.34
N VAL A 15 2.25 8.44 14.20
CA VAL A 15 3.14 8.66 13.05
C VAL A 15 4.28 7.65 13.02
N ASN A 16 4.83 7.28 14.18
CA ASN A 16 5.87 6.25 14.24
C ASN A 16 5.34 4.89 13.78
N VAL A 17 4.13 4.50 14.20
CA VAL A 17 3.51 3.23 13.78
C VAL A 17 3.27 3.25 12.27
N ILE A 18 2.68 4.31 11.71
CA ILE A 18 2.46 4.41 10.27
C ILE A 18 3.79 4.36 9.50
N ALA A 19 4.81 5.08 9.96
CA ALA A 19 6.12 5.07 9.30
C ALA A 19 6.73 3.66 9.26
N TRP A 20 6.67 2.92 10.37
CA TRP A 20 7.15 1.53 10.43
C TRP A 20 6.31 0.58 9.58
N LEU A 21 4.98 0.72 9.58
CA LEU A 21 4.10 -0.07 8.72
C LEU A 21 4.42 0.16 7.24
N THR A 22 4.67 1.41 6.83
CA THR A 22 5.12 1.71 5.47
C THR A 22 6.46 1.04 5.18
N ILE A 23 7.48 1.20 6.04
CA ILE A 23 8.82 0.63 5.80
C ILE A 23 8.76 -0.91 5.73
N VAL A 24 8.16 -1.54 6.73
CA VAL A 24 8.10 -3.01 6.84
C VAL A 24 7.22 -3.58 5.74
N GLY A 25 6.06 -2.98 5.47
CA GLY A 25 5.16 -3.41 4.40
C GLY A 25 5.85 -3.37 3.04
N SER A 26 6.53 -2.27 2.69
CA SER A 26 7.26 -2.17 1.43
C SER A 26 8.46 -3.12 1.35
N ALA A 27 9.18 -3.33 2.46
CA ALA A 27 10.28 -4.29 2.50
C ALA A 27 9.79 -5.73 2.28
N LEU A 28 8.64 -6.09 2.83
CA LEU A 28 8.03 -7.41 2.62
C LEU A 28 7.56 -7.63 1.18
N ILE A 29 7.15 -6.58 0.47
CA ILE A 29 6.77 -6.66 -0.96
C ILE A 29 8.00 -6.87 -1.86
N LEU A 30 9.17 -6.36 -1.47
CA LEU A 30 10.39 -6.52 -2.28
C LEU A 30 10.87 -7.97 -2.36
N LEU A 31 10.62 -8.80 -1.34
CA LEU A 31 11.05 -10.20 -1.35
C LEU A 31 10.37 -11.03 -2.46
N PRO A 32 9.03 -11.09 -2.58
CA PRO A 32 8.39 -11.81 -3.68
C PRO A 32 8.68 -11.18 -5.03
N LEU A 33 8.88 -9.85 -5.12
CA LEU A 33 9.32 -9.20 -6.37
C LEU A 33 10.71 -9.67 -6.81
N ALA A 34 11.65 -9.81 -5.88
CA ALA A 34 12.98 -10.33 -6.19
C ALA A 34 12.92 -11.80 -6.64
N LEU A 35 12.11 -12.62 -5.98
CA LEU A 35 11.87 -14.00 -6.41
C LEU A 35 11.24 -14.07 -7.80
N ALA A 36 10.23 -13.22 -8.06
CA ALA A 36 9.60 -13.11 -9.37
C ALA A 36 10.58 -12.66 -10.45
N ALA A 37 11.51 -11.75 -10.14
CA ALA A 37 12.52 -11.29 -11.09
C ALA A 37 13.46 -12.42 -11.56
N ILE A 38 13.81 -13.32 -10.64
CA ILE A 38 14.65 -14.49 -10.92
C ILE A 38 13.86 -15.53 -11.72
N ALA A 39 12.60 -15.76 -11.35
CA ALA A 39 11.76 -16.80 -11.94
C ALA A 39 11.13 -16.41 -13.29
N ALA A 40 10.84 -15.13 -13.53
CA ALA A 40 10.18 -14.63 -14.73
C ALA A 40 10.77 -15.15 -16.06
N PRO A 41 12.10 -15.07 -16.31
CA PRO A 41 12.67 -15.58 -17.56
C PRO A 41 12.60 -17.11 -17.70
N MET A 42 12.42 -17.85 -16.60
CA MET A 42 12.29 -19.31 -16.61
C MET A 42 10.85 -19.75 -16.93
N ILE A 43 9.85 -19.00 -16.46
CA ILE A 43 8.43 -19.37 -16.56
C ILE A 43 7.80 -18.81 -17.85
N ALA A 44 8.12 -17.57 -18.21
CA ALA A 44 7.51 -16.87 -19.34
C ALA A 44 8.57 -16.10 -20.17
N PRO A 45 9.45 -16.80 -20.90
CA PRO A 45 10.56 -16.17 -21.62
C PRO A 45 10.10 -15.18 -22.70
N ALA A 46 8.97 -15.43 -23.37
CA ALA A 46 8.42 -14.55 -24.39
C ALA A 46 7.97 -13.19 -23.82
N ASP A 47 7.50 -13.18 -22.57
CA ASP A 47 6.98 -11.99 -21.87
C ASP A 47 7.98 -11.43 -20.84
N ALA A 48 9.20 -11.98 -20.78
CA ALA A 48 10.16 -11.66 -19.74
C ALA A 48 10.44 -10.14 -19.65
N ALA A 49 10.52 -9.43 -20.77
CA ALA A 49 10.76 -7.98 -20.78
C ALA A 49 9.62 -7.17 -20.14
N SER A 50 8.36 -7.49 -20.43
CA SER A 50 7.20 -6.79 -19.88
C SER A 50 7.01 -7.09 -18.39
N VAL A 51 7.23 -8.36 -18.01
CA VAL A 51 7.21 -8.80 -16.60
C VAL A 51 8.32 -8.09 -15.81
N MET A 52 9.54 -8.06 -16.33
CA MET A 52 10.67 -7.37 -15.67
C MET A 52 10.45 -5.87 -15.53
N ASN A 53 9.82 -5.21 -16.52
CA ASN A 53 9.43 -3.81 -16.40
C ASN A 53 8.42 -3.59 -15.27
N THR A 54 7.40 -4.46 -15.17
CA THR A 54 6.39 -4.40 -14.10
C THR A 54 7.03 -4.58 -12.72
N ILE A 55 7.94 -5.54 -12.59
CA ILE A 55 8.71 -5.77 -11.36
C ILE A 55 9.55 -4.55 -11.00
N ALA A 56 10.25 -3.96 -11.97
CA ALA A 56 11.07 -2.77 -11.74
C ALA A 56 10.24 -1.57 -11.25
N ILE A 57 9.05 -1.35 -11.84
CA ILE A 57 8.12 -0.30 -11.40
C ILE A 57 7.66 -0.56 -9.96
N ALA A 58 7.23 -1.79 -9.65
CA ALA A 58 6.77 -2.16 -8.31
C ALA A 58 7.88 -2.02 -7.25
N ALA A 59 9.11 -2.39 -7.60
CA ALA A 59 10.27 -2.20 -6.75
C ALA A 59 10.57 -0.70 -6.53
N GLY A 60 10.50 0.11 -7.58
CA GLY A 60 10.66 1.57 -7.50
C GLY A 60 9.64 2.22 -6.56
N ILE A 61 8.37 1.84 -6.66
CA ILE A 61 7.30 2.29 -5.75
C ILE A 61 7.62 1.89 -4.30
N SER A 62 8.08 0.66 -4.09
CA SER A 62 8.44 0.17 -2.75
C SER A 62 9.61 0.96 -2.14
N VAL A 63 10.62 1.30 -2.94
CA VAL A 63 11.74 2.16 -2.49
C VAL A 63 11.23 3.56 -2.10
N VAL A 64 10.37 4.16 -2.92
CA VAL A 64 9.77 5.48 -2.61
C VAL A 64 8.98 5.42 -1.30
N GLN A 65 8.24 4.34 -1.05
CA GLN A 65 7.50 4.16 0.20
C GLN A 65 8.43 4.02 1.42
N ILE A 66 9.56 3.32 1.29
CA ILE A 66 10.58 3.25 2.35
C ILE A 66 11.16 4.63 2.64
N VAL A 67 11.56 5.38 1.61
CA VAL A 67 12.08 6.75 1.74
C VAL A 67 11.06 7.67 2.40
N MET A 68 9.79 7.55 2.01
CA MET A 68 8.68 8.25 2.65
C MET A 68 8.54 7.88 4.13
N GLY A 69 8.61 6.59 4.49
CA GLY A 69 8.60 6.12 5.87
C GLY A 69 9.74 6.68 6.71
N VAL A 70 10.97 6.68 6.18
CA VAL A 70 12.12 7.34 6.83
C VAL A 70 11.89 8.83 6.98
N GLY A 71 11.35 9.50 5.96
CA GLY A 71 10.98 10.91 6.01
C GLY A 71 9.92 11.22 7.08
N LEU A 72 8.95 10.32 7.31
CA LEU A 72 7.98 10.42 8.40
C LEU A 72 8.63 10.30 9.77
N LEU A 73 9.58 9.37 9.96
CA LEU A 73 10.35 9.26 11.21
C LEU A 73 11.18 10.52 11.49
N GLN A 74 11.74 11.13 10.44
CA GLN A 74 12.44 12.40 10.49
C GLN A 74 11.52 13.63 10.53
N ARG A 75 10.20 13.44 10.53
CA ARG A 75 9.20 14.51 10.59
C ARG A 75 9.34 15.54 9.48
N ARG A 76 9.71 15.10 8.28
CA ARG A 76 9.81 15.96 7.11
C ARG A 76 8.43 16.22 6.51
N ASN A 77 8.08 17.49 6.31
CA ASN A 77 6.77 17.87 5.75
C ASN A 77 6.52 17.27 4.34
N TRP A 78 7.57 17.16 3.52
CA TRP A 78 7.45 16.52 2.19
C TRP A 78 7.00 15.06 2.29
N ALA A 79 7.42 14.32 3.31
CA ALA A 79 7.05 12.92 3.49
C ALA A 79 5.57 12.77 3.90
N ARG A 80 5.06 13.73 4.68
CA ARG A 80 3.62 13.81 4.99
C ARG A 80 2.80 14.06 3.73
N LEU A 81 3.23 15.00 2.88
CA LEU A 81 2.52 15.31 1.64
C LEU A 81 2.55 14.12 0.68
N LEU A 82 3.71 13.47 0.51
CA LEU A 82 3.80 12.24 -0.28
C LEU A 82 2.87 11.15 0.25
N LEU A 83 2.82 10.94 1.58
CA LEU A 83 1.91 9.96 2.17
C LEU A 83 0.44 10.27 1.85
N LEU A 84 0.03 11.53 2.00
CA LEU A 84 -1.34 11.94 1.69
C LEU A 84 -1.70 11.70 0.22
N VAL A 85 -0.77 12.02 -0.70
CA VAL A 85 -0.96 11.77 -2.14
C VAL A 85 -1.04 10.26 -2.43
N SER A 86 -0.15 9.46 -1.83
CA SER A 86 -0.17 8.00 -1.98
C SER A 86 -1.46 7.38 -1.44
N LEU A 87 -1.93 7.80 -0.26
CA LEU A 87 -3.20 7.32 0.30
C LEU A 87 -4.39 7.71 -0.57
N ALA A 88 -4.41 8.93 -1.11
CA ALA A 88 -5.45 9.36 -2.04
C ALA A 88 -5.45 8.51 -3.32
N ALA A 89 -4.27 8.24 -3.88
CA ALA A 89 -4.12 7.38 -5.05
C ALA A 89 -4.63 5.95 -4.78
N VAL A 90 -4.32 5.38 -3.61
CA VAL A 90 -4.84 4.06 -3.18
C VAL A 90 -6.36 4.08 -3.10
N VAL A 91 -6.96 5.11 -2.49
CA VAL A 91 -8.42 5.23 -2.40
C VAL A 91 -9.06 5.31 -3.77
N ILE A 92 -8.52 6.14 -4.67
CA ILE A 92 -9.03 6.29 -6.04
C ILE A 92 -8.92 4.96 -6.79
N TRP A 93 -7.77 4.31 -6.73
CA TRP A 93 -7.54 3.01 -7.37
C TRP A 93 -8.56 1.96 -6.89
N GLN A 94 -8.70 1.81 -5.57
CA GLN A 94 -9.64 0.84 -4.98
C GLN A 94 -11.10 1.18 -5.28
N ALA A 95 -11.45 2.46 -5.37
CA ALA A 95 -12.79 2.87 -5.76
C ALA A 95 -13.09 2.53 -7.23
N VAL A 96 -12.10 2.69 -8.13
CA VAL A 96 -12.23 2.27 -9.53
C VAL A 96 -12.41 0.76 -9.61
N ASP A 97 -11.61 -0.02 -8.90
CA ASP A 97 -11.72 -1.49 -8.88
C ASP A 97 -13.08 -1.98 -8.35
N LEU A 98 -13.64 -1.30 -7.34
CA LEU A 98 -14.96 -1.63 -6.80
C LEU A 98 -16.12 -1.27 -7.73
N LEU A 99 -15.96 -0.21 -8.55
CA LEU A 99 -16.98 0.25 -9.47
C LEU A 99 -16.89 -0.44 -10.84
N ALA A 100 -15.72 -0.99 -11.18
CA ALA A 100 -15.55 -1.77 -12.39
C ALA A 100 -16.31 -3.09 -12.28
N PRO A 101 -17.14 -3.46 -13.28
CA PRO A 101 -17.76 -4.77 -13.33
C PRO A 101 -16.67 -5.83 -13.47
N THR A 102 -16.32 -6.49 -12.36
CA THR A 102 -15.36 -7.58 -12.33
C THR A 102 -16.10 -8.86 -12.69
N ASP A 103 -15.97 -9.30 -13.93
CA ASP A 103 -16.42 -10.62 -14.35
C ASP A 103 -15.43 -11.68 -13.85
N VAL A 104 -15.56 -12.01 -12.56
CA VAL A 104 -14.73 -13.04 -11.90
C VAL A 104 -14.92 -14.41 -12.57
N ALA A 105 -16.10 -14.68 -13.15
CA ALA A 105 -16.37 -15.93 -13.84
C ALA A 105 -15.56 -16.03 -15.15
N GLY A 106 -15.36 -14.91 -15.85
CA GLY A 106 -14.54 -14.85 -17.07
C GLY A 106 -13.05 -15.11 -16.86
N LEU A 107 -12.55 -15.10 -15.62
CA LEU A 107 -11.13 -15.38 -15.31
C LEU A 107 -10.86 -16.87 -15.05
N ILE A 108 -11.89 -17.71 -15.08
CA ILE A 108 -11.81 -19.10 -14.63
C ILE A 108 -12.13 -20.00 -15.82
N PRO A 109 -11.27 -20.98 -16.15
CA PRO A 109 -11.59 -21.97 -17.16
C PRO A 109 -12.95 -22.62 -16.86
N GLU A 110 -13.85 -22.67 -17.85
CA GLU A 110 -15.20 -23.25 -17.67
C GLU A 110 -15.14 -24.66 -17.08
N SER A 111 -14.11 -25.44 -17.42
CA SER A 111 -13.89 -26.78 -16.87
C SER A 111 -13.72 -26.85 -15.35
N LEU A 112 -13.33 -25.77 -14.69
CA LEU A 112 -13.19 -25.70 -13.23
C LEU A 112 -14.46 -25.23 -12.53
N LEU A 113 -15.42 -24.64 -13.27
CA LEU A 113 -16.68 -24.16 -12.69
C LEU A 113 -17.63 -25.31 -12.32
N ASP A 114 -17.48 -26.45 -12.99
CA ASP A 114 -18.29 -27.65 -12.76
C ASP A 114 -17.84 -28.47 -11.54
N GLU A 115 -16.65 -28.18 -10.98
CA GLU A 115 -16.12 -28.89 -9.82
C GLU A 115 -16.89 -28.53 -8.52
N PRO A 116 -17.34 -29.54 -7.75
CA PRO A 116 -18.12 -29.30 -6.54
C PRO A 116 -17.30 -28.50 -5.51
N GLY A 117 -17.79 -27.30 -5.18
CA GLY A 117 -17.19 -26.40 -4.19
C GLY A 117 -16.37 -25.24 -4.77
N VAL A 118 -15.99 -25.29 -6.05
CA VAL A 118 -15.25 -24.19 -6.69
C VAL A 118 -16.11 -22.93 -6.74
N ALA A 119 -17.37 -23.02 -7.16
CA ALA A 119 -18.29 -21.88 -7.17
C ALA A 119 -18.41 -21.21 -5.78
N GLN A 120 -18.50 -21.99 -4.71
CA GLN A 120 -18.58 -21.46 -3.34
C GLN A 120 -17.26 -20.82 -2.90
N MET A 121 -16.12 -21.45 -3.22
CA MET A 121 -14.80 -20.88 -2.97
C MET A 121 -14.63 -19.52 -3.65
N LEU A 122 -15.05 -19.39 -4.91
CA LEU A 122 -14.95 -18.14 -5.68
C LEU A 122 -15.78 -17.02 -5.10
N VAL A 123 -17.04 -17.30 -4.74
CA VAL A 123 -17.89 -16.33 -4.04
C VAL A 123 -17.24 -15.91 -2.72
N THR A 124 -16.61 -16.83 -1.99
CA THR A 124 -15.95 -16.55 -0.72
C THR A 124 -14.70 -15.69 -0.91
N VAL A 125 -13.83 -16.02 -1.87
CA VAL A 125 -12.64 -15.24 -2.22
C VAL A 125 -13.04 -13.85 -2.69
N HIS A 126 -14.03 -13.74 -3.57
CA HIS A 126 -14.51 -12.45 -4.07
C HIS A 126 -15.05 -11.57 -2.93
N ARG A 127 -15.86 -12.13 -2.02
CA ARG A 127 -16.34 -11.40 -0.83
C ARG A 127 -15.21 -10.96 0.08
N LEU A 128 -14.19 -11.81 0.27
CA LEU A 128 -13.01 -11.47 1.06
C LEU A 128 -12.23 -10.30 0.42
N MET A 129 -12.01 -10.35 -0.89
CA MET A 129 -11.34 -9.28 -1.63
C MET A 129 -12.11 -7.97 -1.51
N LEU A 130 -13.43 -7.99 -1.69
CA LEU A 130 -14.29 -6.81 -1.53
C LEU A 130 -14.23 -6.25 -0.10
N ALA A 131 -14.28 -7.11 0.91
CA ALA A 131 -14.14 -6.69 2.31
C ALA A 131 -12.78 -6.05 2.60
N LEU A 132 -11.70 -6.61 2.05
CA LEU A 132 -10.35 -6.04 2.16
C LEU A 132 -10.25 -4.68 1.46
N SER A 133 -10.79 -4.53 0.26
CA SER A 133 -10.80 -3.26 -0.48
C SER A 133 -11.55 -2.17 0.28
N ILE A 134 -12.74 -2.47 0.82
CA ILE A 134 -13.51 -1.51 1.65
C ILE A 134 -12.70 -1.12 2.89
N THR A 135 -12.11 -2.10 3.58
CA THR A 135 -11.28 -1.85 4.77
C THR A 135 -10.10 -0.96 4.43
N LEU A 136 -9.45 -1.18 3.30
CA LEU A 136 -8.30 -0.39 2.84
C LEU A 136 -8.71 1.05 2.51
N ILE A 137 -9.85 1.26 1.86
CA ILE A 137 -10.40 2.59 1.58
C ILE A 137 -10.69 3.33 2.89
N LEU A 138 -11.42 2.71 3.81
CA LEU A 138 -11.80 3.34 5.08
C LEU A 138 -10.57 3.62 5.95
N GLY A 139 -9.64 2.66 6.04
CA GLY A 139 -8.39 2.82 6.76
C GLY A 139 -7.51 3.94 6.19
N SER A 140 -7.42 4.03 4.86
CA SER A 140 -6.66 5.09 4.17
C SER A 140 -7.30 6.45 4.36
N GLY A 141 -8.62 6.56 4.20
CA GLY A 141 -9.37 7.79 4.45
C GLY A 141 -9.24 8.28 5.89
N TRP A 142 -9.31 7.37 6.87
CA TRP A 142 -9.08 7.69 8.27
C TRP A 142 -7.65 8.16 8.53
N ALA A 143 -6.64 7.48 7.96
CA ALA A 143 -5.25 7.90 8.08
C ALA A 143 -5.03 9.29 7.48
N MET A 144 -5.55 9.56 6.27
CA MET A 144 -5.50 10.88 5.64
C MET A 144 -6.10 11.96 6.55
N TYR A 145 -7.30 11.72 7.08
CA TYR A 145 -7.96 12.62 8.03
C TYR A 145 -7.10 12.87 9.28
N ARG A 146 -6.40 11.86 9.81
CA ARG A 146 -5.50 12.05 10.96
C ARG A 146 -4.26 12.88 10.62
N PHE A 147 -3.68 12.71 9.44
CA PHE A 147 -2.50 13.47 9.01
C PHE A 147 -2.79 14.93 8.64
N THR A 148 -4.05 15.30 8.37
CA THR A 148 -4.45 16.69 8.11
C THR A 148 -4.74 17.49 9.39
N ARG A 149 -4.88 16.84 10.55
CA ARG A 149 -5.17 17.54 11.81
C ARG A 149 -4.01 18.43 12.27
N ALA A 150 -4.37 19.55 12.91
CA ALA A 150 -3.41 20.56 13.34
C ALA A 150 -2.40 20.06 14.38
N ASP A 151 -2.76 19.10 15.24
CA ASP A 151 -1.86 18.46 16.20
C ASP A 151 -0.71 17.74 15.49
N ILE A 152 -1.04 16.91 14.50
CA ILE A 152 -0.06 16.18 13.69
C ILE A 152 0.73 17.14 12.80
N ARG A 153 0.08 18.13 12.18
CA ARG A 153 0.75 19.08 11.29
C ARG A 153 1.90 19.83 11.96
N LYS A 154 1.72 20.24 13.22
CA LYS A 154 2.75 20.91 14.02
C LYS A 154 4.00 20.07 14.20
N GLU A 155 3.88 18.74 14.27
CA GLU A 155 5.03 17.83 14.36
C GLU A 155 5.94 17.88 13.13
N PHE A 156 5.43 18.36 11.99
CA PHE A 156 6.16 18.50 10.73
C PHE A 156 6.59 19.95 10.43
N GLY A 157 6.40 20.88 11.37
CA GLY A 157 6.74 22.29 11.19
C GLY A 157 5.80 23.06 10.24
N ALA A 158 4.53 22.64 10.14
CA ALA A 158 3.52 23.20 9.23
C ALA A 158 2.18 23.47 9.91
#